data_AF-A0A1H1K7N9-F1
#
_entry.id   AF-A0A1H1K7N9-F1
#
_cell.length_a   1.000
_cell.length_b   1.000
_cell.length_c   1.000
_cell.angle_alpha   90.00
_cell.angle_beta   90.00
_cell.angle_gamma   90.00
#
_symmetry.space_group_name_H-M   'P 1'
#
loop_
_entity.id
_entity.type
_entity.pdbx_description
1 polymer ?
#
loop_
_entity_poly.entity_id
_entity_poly.type
_entity_poly.pdbx_seq_one_letter_code
_entity_poly.pdbx_strand_id
1 'polypeptide(L)'
;MQAHPLRLAPGDDLRVAVEDALRQRDLQAAFVVQGIGSLHVAALRFAGAQAPTEIRGDLEILTLAGSVSPDGAHLHMSIADARGQVFGGHVARGCTVRTTVELLLVSVPGYSFAREPDPQTGFMELVIRGGGAPQSGSS
;
A
#
# COMPACT_ATOMS: atom_id res chain seq x y z
N MET A 1 11.03 14.72 0.36
CA MET A 1 10.34 13.52 0.88
C MET A 1 10.14 13.68 2.38
N GLN A 2 9.07 13.14 2.94
CA GLN A 2 8.84 13.13 4.40
C GLN A 2 8.41 11.74 4.86
N ALA A 3 8.96 11.27 5.96
CA ALA A 3 8.71 9.95 6.53
C ALA A 3 7.54 9.98 7.53
N HIS A 4 6.62 9.04 7.39
CA HIS A 4 5.43 8.86 8.23
C HIS A 4 5.38 7.41 8.72
N PRO A 5 5.99 7.10 9.88
CA PRO A 5 5.86 5.79 10.51
C PRO A 5 4.40 5.56 10.93
N LEU A 6 3.89 4.36 10.68
CA LEU A 6 2.53 3.94 11.01
C LEU A 6 2.54 2.57 11.69
N ARG A 7 1.63 2.40 12.63
CA ARG A 7 1.32 1.10 13.23
C ARG A 7 -0.18 0.87 13.11
N LEU A 8 -0.57 -0.25 12.50
CA LEU A 8 -1.95 -0.71 12.43
C LEU A 8 -2.23 -1.67 13.57
N ALA A 9 -3.46 -1.62 14.08
CA ALA A 9 -3.93 -2.39 15.23
C ALA A 9 -4.61 -3.70 14.79
N PRO A 10 -4.73 -4.69 15.69
CA PRO A 10 -5.52 -5.89 15.45
C PRO A 10 -6.94 -5.55 14.96
N GLY A 11 -7.40 -6.27 13.92
CA GLY A 11 -8.72 -6.08 13.33
C GLY A 11 -8.80 -5.03 12.22
N ASP A 12 -7.78 -4.18 12.05
CA ASP A 12 -7.74 -3.22 10.95
C ASP A 12 -7.69 -3.95 9.60
N ASP A 13 -8.38 -3.40 8.59
CA ASP A 13 -8.10 -3.73 7.19
C ASP A 13 -6.85 -2.96 6.76
N LEU A 14 -5.78 -3.69 6.45
CA LEU A 14 -4.47 -3.13 6.12
C LEU A 14 -4.54 -2.11 4.99
N ARG A 15 -5.26 -2.45 3.90
CA ARG A 15 -5.30 -1.60 2.72
C ARG A 15 -6.11 -0.34 3.00
N VAL A 16 -7.28 -0.49 3.63
CA VAL A 16 -8.12 0.64 4.00
C VAL A 16 -7.37 1.57 4.95
N ALA A 17 -6.71 1.03 5.97
CA ALA A 17 -5.97 1.85 6.94
C ALA A 17 -4.80 2.64 6.30
N VAL A 18 -4.12 2.07 5.30
CA VAL A 18 -3.09 2.80 4.52
C VAL A 18 -3.71 3.92 3.67
N GLU A 19 -4.82 3.63 2.96
CA GLU A 19 -5.57 4.64 2.19
C GLU A 19 -6.08 5.77 3.10
N ASP A 20 -6.56 5.44 4.30
CA ASP A 20 -7.06 6.38 5.30
C ASP A 20 -5.93 7.23 5.90
N ALA A 21 -4.77 6.63 6.17
CA ALA A 21 -3.62 7.35 6.70
C ALA A 21 -3.11 8.42 5.73
N LEU A 22 -3.18 8.18 4.42
CA LEU A 22 -2.91 9.17 3.38
C LEU A 22 -3.92 10.33 3.46
N ARG A 23 -5.22 10.00 3.47
CA ARG A 23 -6.32 10.99 3.50
C ARG A 23 -6.27 11.87 4.76
N GLN A 24 -6.07 11.28 5.93
CA GLN A 24 -6.01 12.00 7.21
C GLN A 24 -4.83 12.98 7.29
N ARG A 25 -3.78 12.77 6.49
CA ARG A 25 -2.59 13.62 6.41
C ARG A 25 -2.60 14.57 5.21
N ASP A 26 -3.69 14.59 4.45
CA ASP A 26 -3.85 15.38 3.22
C ASP A 26 -2.70 15.21 2.21
N LEU A 27 -2.20 13.96 2.08
CA LEU A 27 -1.09 13.65 1.20
C LEU A 27 -1.58 13.36 -0.22
N GLN A 28 -0.89 13.93 -1.21
CA GLN A 28 -1.24 13.79 -2.63
C GLN A 28 -0.42 12.72 -3.36
N ALA A 29 0.73 12.33 -2.80
CA ALA A 29 1.63 11.33 -3.38
C ALA A 29 2.46 10.69 -2.27
N ALA A 30 2.36 9.37 -2.12
CA ALA A 30 3.19 8.63 -1.18
C ALA A 30 3.51 7.22 -1.67
N PHE A 31 4.52 6.63 -1.06
CA PHE A 31 4.83 5.21 -1.18
C PHE A 31 4.85 4.57 0.21
N VAL A 32 4.30 3.36 0.32
CA VAL A 32 4.73 2.44 1.38
C VAL A 32 6.06 1.88 0.92
N VAL A 33 7.14 2.26 1.60
CA VAL A 33 8.50 1.83 1.22
C VAL A 33 8.87 0.51 1.88
N GLN A 34 8.29 0.22 3.04
CA GLN A 34 8.30 -1.10 3.66
C GLN A 34 7.21 -1.20 4.72
N GLY A 35 6.68 -2.40 4.92
CA GLY A 35 5.93 -2.81 6.09
C GLY A 35 6.13 -4.29 6.43
N ILE A 36 6.02 -4.59 7.72
CA ILE A 36 6.06 -5.94 8.30
C ILE A 36 4.94 -6.09 9.32
N GLY A 37 4.63 -7.30 9.75
CA GLY A 37 3.63 -7.54 10.77
C GLY A 37 2.90 -8.84 10.56
N SER A 38 1.65 -8.92 10.99
CA SER A 38 0.88 -10.16 10.93
C SER A 38 -0.57 -9.97 10.52
N LEU A 39 -1.12 -10.99 9.87
CA LEU A 39 -2.51 -11.04 9.43
C LEU A 39 -3.21 -12.32 9.92
N HIS A 40 -4.53 -12.23 10.10
CA HIS A 40 -5.43 -13.38 10.21
C HIS A 40 -5.96 -13.81 8.83
N VAL A 41 -6.13 -12.84 7.95
CA VAL A 41 -6.61 -13.01 6.58
C VAL A 41 -5.74 -12.16 5.68
N ALA A 42 -5.23 -12.77 4.61
CA ALA A 42 -4.62 -12.07 3.50
C ALA A 42 -5.50 -12.27 2.26
N ALA A 43 -5.92 -11.16 1.62
CA ALA A 43 -6.60 -11.17 0.34
C ALA A 43 -5.61 -10.78 -0.75
N LEU A 44 -5.06 -11.78 -1.45
CA LEU A 44 -4.03 -11.59 -2.47
C LEU A 44 -4.57 -11.92 -3.85
N ARG A 45 -4.52 -10.95 -4.77
CA ARG A 45 -4.73 -11.22 -6.20
C ARG A 45 -3.41 -11.63 -6.82
N PHE A 46 -3.29 -12.90 -7.17
CA PHE A 46 -2.10 -13.45 -7.83
C PHE A 46 -1.95 -12.93 -9.27
N ALA A 47 -0.75 -13.09 -9.82
CA ALA A 47 -0.45 -12.67 -11.18
C ALA A 47 -1.43 -13.30 -12.19
N GLY A 48 -2.06 -12.46 -13.02
CA GLY A 48 -3.05 -12.88 -14.02
C GLY A 48 -4.43 -13.27 -13.47
N ALA A 49 -4.60 -13.39 -12.16
CA ALA A 49 -5.90 -13.69 -11.56
C ALA A 49 -6.82 -12.47 -11.60
N GLN A 50 -8.11 -12.69 -11.84
CA GLN A 50 -9.13 -11.64 -11.86
C GLN A 50 -9.61 -11.27 -10.46
N ALA A 51 -9.79 -12.29 -9.60
CA ALA A 51 -10.27 -12.16 -8.24
C ALA A 51 -9.13 -12.41 -7.22
N PRO A 52 -9.19 -11.80 -6.03
CA PRO A 52 -8.28 -12.12 -4.94
C PRO A 52 -8.57 -13.51 -4.37
N THR A 53 -7.51 -14.20 -3.96
CA THR A 53 -7.55 -15.42 -3.15
C THR A 53 -7.42 -15.03 -1.68
N GLU A 54 -8.33 -15.53 -0.85
CA GLU A 54 -8.19 -15.43 0.61
C GLU A 54 -7.28 -16.54 1.13
N ILE A 55 -6.30 -16.16 1.93
CA ILE A 55 -5.44 -17.05 2.70
C ILE A 55 -5.70 -16.73 4.17
N ARG A 56 -6.07 -17.75 4.95
CA ARG A 56 -6.45 -17.62 6.36
C ARG A 56 -5.51 -18.42 7.24
N GLY A 57 -5.14 -17.86 8.39
CA GLY A 57 -4.26 -18.49 9.36
C GLY A 57 -3.43 -17.48 10.12
N ASP A 58 -2.41 -17.96 10.83
CA ASP A 58 -1.39 -17.10 11.43
C ASP A 58 -0.34 -16.78 10.38
N LEU A 59 -0.46 -15.58 9.80
CA LEU A 59 0.37 -15.13 8.69
C LEU A 59 1.33 -14.05 9.18
N GLU A 60 2.56 -14.08 8.67
CA GLU A 60 3.56 -13.03 8.86
C GLU A 60 3.77 -12.29 7.53
N ILE A 61 3.68 -10.97 7.54
CA ILE A 61 4.04 -10.09 6.42
C ILE A 61 5.55 -9.94 6.41
N LEU A 62 6.19 -10.42 5.35
CA LEU A 62 7.65 -10.30 5.17
C LEU A 62 8.00 -8.97 4.48
N THR A 63 7.19 -8.58 3.49
CA THR A 63 7.34 -7.32 2.78
C THR A 63 5.97 -6.74 2.43
N LEU A 64 5.85 -5.41 2.49
CA LEU A 64 4.72 -4.65 1.99
C LEU A 64 5.26 -3.38 1.34
N ALA A 65 4.96 -3.17 0.07
CA ALA A 65 5.41 -1.99 -0.66
C ALA A 65 4.43 -1.59 -1.75
N GLY A 66 4.45 -0.31 -2.10
CA GLY A 66 3.67 0.19 -3.24
C GLY A 66 3.38 1.67 -3.18
N SER A 67 2.64 2.14 -4.18
CA SER A 67 2.25 3.56 -4.30
C SER A 67 0.85 3.79 -3.73
N VAL A 68 0.68 4.96 -3.11
CA VAL A 68 -0.57 5.37 -2.48
C VAL A 68 -0.93 6.76 -2.99
N SER A 69 -2.13 6.89 -3.54
CA SER A 69 -2.71 8.12 -4.08
C SER A 69 -4.10 8.37 -3.49
N PRO A 70 -4.66 9.59 -3.59
CA PRO A 70 -5.98 9.91 -3.05
C PRO A 70 -7.11 9.03 -3.61
N ASP A 71 -6.94 8.50 -4.82
CA ASP A 71 -7.89 7.61 -5.50
C ASP A 71 -7.60 6.10 -5.28
N GLY A 72 -6.59 5.75 -4.49
CA GLY A 72 -6.38 4.41 -3.98
C GLY A 72 -4.92 3.97 -3.91
N ALA A 73 -4.71 2.78 -3.35
CA ALA A 73 -3.39 2.19 -3.24
C ALA A 73 -3.13 1.09 -4.29
N HIS A 74 -1.90 1.00 -4.76
CA HIS A 74 -1.36 -0.15 -5.49
C HIS A 74 -0.24 -0.75 -4.65
N LEU A 75 -0.60 -1.73 -3.83
CA LEU A 75 0.27 -2.38 -2.86
C LEU A 75 0.48 -3.83 -3.24
N HIS A 76 1.71 -4.29 -3.12
CA HIS A 76 2.08 -5.70 -3.19
C HIS A 76 2.66 -6.13 -1.84
N MET A 77 2.42 -7.38 -1.47
CA MET A 77 3.03 -7.96 -0.27
C MET A 77 3.48 -9.39 -0.50
N SER A 78 4.46 -9.82 0.30
CA SER A 78 4.77 -11.23 0.52
C SER A 78 4.46 -11.61 1.97
N ILE A 79 3.86 -12.78 2.16
CA ILE A 79 3.48 -13.32 3.46
C ILE A 79 4.04 -14.74 3.61
N ALA A 80 4.33 -15.16 4.84
CA ALA A 80 4.63 -16.54 5.19
C ALA A 80 3.53 -17.12 6.09
N ASP A 81 3.18 -18.37 5.86
CA ASP A 81 2.32 -19.13 6.78
C ASP A 81 3.12 -19.78 7.92
N ALA A 82 2.42 -20.48 8.82
CA ALA A 82 3.02 -21.19 9.96
C ALA A 82 4.01 -22.31 9.55
N ARG A 83 4.05 -22.71 8.27
CA ARG A 83 4.99 -23.70 7.72
C ARG A 83 6.17 -23.02 7.00
N GLY A 84 6.20 -21.69 6.94
CA GLY A 84 7.20 -20.92 6.20
C GLY A 84 6.97 -20.89 4.69
N GLN A 85 5.79 -21.32 4.21
CA GLN A 85 5.45 -21.21 2.79
C GLN A 85 5.15 -19.75 2.45
N VAL A 86 5.81 -19.23 1.42
CA VAL A 86 5.68 -17.82 1.02
C VAL A 86 4.67 -17.67 -0.10
N PHE A 87 3.72 -16.76 0.09
CA PHE A 87 2.74 -16.34 -0.90
C PHE A 87 2.94 -14.86 -1.19
N GLY A 88 2.72 -14.43 -2.44
CA GLY A 88 2.86 -13.04 -2.82
C GLY A 88 1.88 -12.62 -3.90
N GLY A 89 1.49 -11.36 -3.89
CA GLY A 89 0.56 -10.82 -4.87
C GLY A 89 0.13 -9.39 -4.60
N HIS A 90 -0.81 -8.93 -5.40
CA HIS A 90 -1.46 -7.63 -5.24
C HIS A 90 -2.40 -7.66 -4.02
N VAL A 91 -2.28 -6.66 -3.15
CA VAL A 91 -3.06 -6.52 -1.92
C VAL A 91 -4.45 -5.98 -2.24
N ALA A 92 -5.46 -6.81 -2.06
CA ALA A 92 -6.86 -6.39 -2.08
C ALA A 92 -7.31 -5.90 -0.70
N ARG A 93 -8.54 -5.38 -0.61
CA ARG A 93 -9.22 -5.19 0.68
C ARG A 93 -9.57 -6.57 1.26
N GLY A 94 -9.71 -6.65 2.58
CA GLY A 94 -9.95 -7.87 3.36
C GLY A 94 -8.71 -8.41 4.09
N CYS A 95 -7.55 -7.76 3.95
CA CYS A 95 -6.34 -8.12 4.70
C CYS A 95 -6.46 -7.67 6.16
N THR A 96 -6.80 -8.59 7.07
CA THR A 96 -7.11 -8.26 8.47
C THR A 96 -5.90 -8.44 9.37
N VAL A 97 -5.48 -7.37 10.04
CA VAL A 97 -4.34 -7.38 10.97
C VAL A 97 -4.59 -8.31 12.16
N ARG A 98 -3.59 -9.13 12.50
CA ARG A 98 -3.64 -10.07 13.64
C ARG A 98 -3.08 -9.47 14.92
N THR A 99 -1.79 -9.10 14.95
CA THR A 99 -1.16 -8.49 16.14
C THR A 99 -0.77 -7.04 15.93
N THR A 100 -0.10 -6.75 14.81
CA THR A 100 0.41 -5.43 14.46
C THR A 100 0.79 -5.44 13.00
N VAL A 101 0.73 -4.28 12.34
CA VAL A 101 1.48 -4.02 11.11
C VAL A 101 2.23 -2.72 11.29
N GLU A 102 3.54 -2.77 11.15
CA GLU A 102 4.44 -1.64 11.27
C GLU A 102 4.93 -1.30 9.87
N LEU A 103 4.67 -0.07 9.42
CA LEU A 103 5.02 0.33 8.07
C LEU A 103 5.51 1.78 8.01
N LEU A 104 6.29 2.06 6.98
CA LEU A 104 6.80 3.38 6.67
C LEU A 104 6.15 3.89 5.39
N LEU A 105 5.32 4.91 5.54
CA LEU A 105 4.80 5.69 4.43
C LEU A 105 5.74 6.87 4.19
N VAL A 106 6.13 7.12 2.93
CA VAL A 106 6.97 8.25 2.56
C VAL A 106 6.22 9.13 1.58
N SER A 107 5.91 10.36 1.98
CA SER A 107 5.29 11.34 1.08
C SER A 107 6.31 12.02 0.19
N VAL A 108 5.84 12.45 -0.98
CA VAL A 108 6.65 13.11 -2.01
C VAL A 108 6.08 14.51 -2.29
N PRO A 109 6.43 15.53 -1.46
CA PRO A 109 5.95 16.89 -1.66
C PRO A 109 6.30 17.45 -3.05
N GLY A 110 5.41 18.27 -3.61
CA GLY A 110 5.56 18.82 -4.96
C GLY A 110 5.11 17.88 -6.08
N TYR A 111 4.66 16.67 -5.74
CA TYR A 111 4.05 15.72 -6.65
C TYR A 111 2.62 15.41 -6.22
N SER A 112 1.81 14.99 -7.21
CA SER A 112 0.50 14.37 -6.99
C SER A 112 0.40 13.10 -7.82
N PHE A 113 -0.13 12.05 -7.22
CA PHE A 113 -0.38 10.78 -7.88
C PHE A 113 -1.87 10.65 -8.15
N ALA A 114 -2.19 10.07 -9.30
CA ALA A 114 -3.54 9.67 -9.66
C ALA A 114 -3.50 8.30 -10.35
N ARG A 115 -4.67 7.70 -10.50
CA ARG A 115 -4.95 6.48 -11.22
C ARG A 115 -5.89 6.84 -12.35
N GLU A 116 -5.42 6.67 -13.58
CA GLU A 116 -6.19 7.01 -14.78
C GLU A 116 -6.30 5.82 -15.72
N PRO A 117 -7.38 5.71 -16.49
CA PRO A 117 -7.52 4.63 -17.46
C PRO A 117 -6.38 4.68 -18.49
N ASP A 118 -5.65 3.58 -18.62
CA ASP A 118 -4.64 3.40 -19.65
C ASP A 118 -5.16 2.44 -20.74
N PRO A 119 -5.40 2.92 -21.98
CA PRO A 119 -5.86 2.08 -23.08
C PRO A 119 -4.89 0.96 -23.47
N GLN A 120 -3.60 1.08 -23.17
CA GLN A 120 -2.59 0.07 -23.52
C GLN A 120 -2.66 -1.14 -22.59
N THR A 121 -2.94 -0.91 -21.30
CA THR A 121 -2.99 -1.98 -20.29
C THR A 121 -4.42 -2.43 -19.98
N GLY A 122 -5.41 -1.57 -20.21
CA GLY A 122 -6.81 -1.79 -19.82
C GLY A 122 -7.06 -1.58 -18.32
N PHE A 123 -6.09 -1.04 -17.58
CA PHE A 123 -6.17 -0.82 -16.13
C PHE A 123 -6.08 0.67 -15.77
N MET A 124 -6.32 0.95 -14.50
CA MET A 124 -6.11 2.27 -13.91
C MET A 124 -4.64 2.40 -13.50
N GLU A 125 -3.83 3.07 -14.29
CA GLU A 125 -2.37 3.16 -14.11
C GLU A 125 -1.94 4.43 -13.38
N LEU A 126 -0.75 4.40 -12.79
CA LEU A 126 -0.18 5.55 -12.08
C LEU A 126 0.09 6.70 -13.05
N VAL A 127 -0.52 7.86 -12.79
CA VAL A 127 -0.15 9.14 -13.39
C VAL A 127 0.54 9.99 -12.33
N ILE A 128 1.72 10.49 -12.67
CA ILE A 128 2.54 11.34 -11.80
C ILE A 128 2.49 12.76 -12.37
N ARG A 129 2.04 13.71 -11.56
CA ARG A 129 2.05 15.15 -11.88
C ARG A 129 2.93 15.92 -10.90
N GLY A 130 3.47 17.05 -11.35
CA GLY A 130 4.34 17.90 -10.55
C GLY A 130 5.82 17.64 -10.80
N GLY A 131 6.68 18.06 -9.87
CA GLY A 131 8.14 17.99 -10.02
C GLY A 131 8.81 19.24 -10.60
N GLY A 132 8.11 20.38 -10.62
CA GLY A 132 8.76 21.68 -10.83
C GLY A 132 9.75 21.98 -9.72
N ALA A 133 10.89 22.61 -10.06
CA ALA A 133 11.96 22.96 -9.13
C ALA A 133 11.44 23.63 -7.85
N PRO A 134 12.10 23.45 -6.68
CA PRO A 134 11.71 24.17 -5.48
C PRO A 134 11.71 25.66 -5.81
N GLN A 135 10.59 26.35 -5.54
CA GLN A 135 10.60 27.80 -5.53
C GLN A 135 11.65 28.20 -4.48
N SER A 136 12.79 28.70 -4.95
CA SER A 136 13.75 29.39 -4.11
C SER A 136 12.97 30.44 -3.34
N GLY A 137 12.87 30.27 -2.03
CA GLY A 137 12.17 31.20 -1.16
C GLY A 137 12.66 32.62 -1.45
N SER A 138 11.74 33.46 -1.87
CA SER A 138 11.95 34.91 -1.94
C SER A 138 11.95 35.44 -0.51
N SER A 139 13.08 36.07 -0.17
CA SER A 139 13.33 37.04 0.92
C SER A 139 13.01 36.63 2.36
#